data_AF-A0A3D2MAY9-F1
#
_entry.id   AF-A0A3D2MAY9-F1
#
_cell.length_a   1.000
_cell.length_b   1.000
_cell.length_c   1.000
_cell.angle_alpha   90.00
_cell.angle_beta   90.00
_cell.angle_gamma   90.00
#
_symmetry.space_group_name_H-M   'P 1'
#
loop_
_entity.id
_entity.type
_entity.pdbx_description
1 polymer ?
#
loop_
_entity_poly.entity_id
_entity_poly.type
_entity_poly.pdbx_seq_one_letter_code
_entity_poly.pdbx_strand_id
1 'polypeptide(L)' 'MEAFYTCRNDRAFKEVFLNPNNSDLLKALLEFILKIKIDKLEIKKTELLSGNVNIKDKRADAIVHTGNKKIEIEINS' A
#
# COMPACT_ATOMS: atom_id res chain seq x y z
N MET A 1 15.91 -23.85 0.21
CA MET A 1 15.32 -23.36 1.48
C MET A 1 15.04 -21.88 1.24
N GLU A 2 13.77 -21.49 1.18
CA GLU A 2 13.45 -20.07 1.05
C GLU A 2 13.82 -19.35 2.35
N ALA A 3 14.35 -18.14 2.23
CA ALA A 3 14.68 -17.32 3.39
C ALA A 3 13.40 -16.98 4.16
N PHE A 4 13.43 -17.07 5.49
CA PHE A 4 12.32 -16.66 6.32
C PHE A 4 12.02 -15.17 6.12
N TYR A 5 10.74 -14.81 5.98
CA TYR A 5 10.32 -13.41 5.87
C TYR A 5 10.56 -12.67 7.19
N THR A 6 11.43 -11.66 7.18
CA THR A 6 11.88 -10.97 8.41
C THR A 6 11.28 -9.58 8.60
N CYS A 7 10.36 -9.15 7.71
CA CYS A 7 9.79 -7.79 7.66
C CYS A 7 10.82 -6.64 7.57
N ARG A 8 12.12 -6.94 7.45
CA ARG A 8 13.21 -5.96 7.58
C ARG A 8 13.09 -4.80 6.58
N ASN A 9 12.54 -5.07 5.40
CA ASN A 9 12.42 -4.11 4.31
C ASN A 9 11.04 -3.45 4.25
N ASP A 10 10.07 -3.92 5.03
CA ASP A 10 8.67 -3.48 4.96
C ASP A 10 8.53 -2.00 5.31
N ARG A 11 9.25 -1.57 6.36
CA ARG A 11 9.31 -0.17 6.75
C ARG A 11 9.90 0.70 5.64
N ALA A 12 11.02 0.28 5.04
CA ALA A 12 11.65 1.02 3.95
C ALA A 12 10.73 1.08 2.73
N PHE A 13 10.02 -0.01 2.43
CA PHE A 13 9.03 -0.06 1.37
C PHE A 13 7.89 0.94 1.63
N LYS A 14 7.30 0.95 2.83
CA LYS A 14 6.24 1.90 3.20
C LYS A 14 6.68 3.35 3.04
N GLU A 15 7.83 3.72 3.61
CA GLU A 15 8.34 5.10 3.56
C GLU A 15 8.60 5.59 2.12
N VAL A 16 9.03 4.70 1.22
CA VAL A 16 9.33 5.07 -0.17
C VAL A 16 8.08 5.09 -1.04
N PHE A 17 7.24 4.05 -0.97
CA PHE A 17 6.13 3.82 -1.89
C PHE A 17 4.80 4.47 -1.44
N LEU A 18 4.61 4.72 -0.15
CA LEU A 18 3.45 5.47 0.36
C LEU A 18 3.72 6.98 0.46
N ASN A 19 4.91 7.44 0.09
CA ASN A 19 5.20 8.87 0.03
C ASN A 19 4.36 9.50 -1.10
N PRO A 20 3.52 10.52 -0.81
CA PRO A 20 2.69 11.18 -1.83
C PRO A 20 3.51 11.76 -3.00
N ASN A 21 4.75 12.18 -2.72
CA ASN A 21 5.67 12.72 -3.73
C ASN A 21 6.20 11.66 -4.71
N ASN A 22 6.07 10.37 -4.35
CA ASN A 22 6.53 9.22 -5.13
C ASN A 22 5.38 8.28 -5.51
N SER A 23 4.16 8.80 -5.60
CA SER A 23 2.96 8.00 -5.88
C SER A 23 2.99 7.30 -7.25
N ASP A 24 3.78 7.81 -8.18
CA ASP A 24 4.10 7.22 -9.47
C ASP A 24 4.86 5.89 -9.35
N LEU A 25 5.77 5.75 -8.37
CA LEU A 25 6.52 4.51 -8.14
C LEU A 25 5.60 3.35 -7.76
N LEU A 26 4.67 3.59 -6.82
CA LEU A 26 3.72 2.57 -6.39
C LEU A 26 2.77 2.20 -7.53
N LYS A 27 2.31 3.18 -8.30
CA LYS A 27 1.49 2.94 -9.48
C LYS A 27 2.24 2.06 -10.50
N ALA A 28 3.47 2.43 -10.87
CA ALA A 28 4.27 1.70 -11.85
C ALA A 28 4.55 0.25 -11.40
N LEU A 29 4.87 0.05 -10.12
CA LEU A 29 5.09 -1.28 -9.55
C LEU A 29 3.83 -2.15 -9.64
N LEU A 30 2.67 -1.58 -9.28
CA LEU A 30 1.39 -2.30 -9.30
C LEU A 30 0.95 -2.63 -10.72
N GLU A 31 1.09 -1.71 -11.67
CA GLU A 31 0.84 -1.99 -13.10
C GLU A 31 1.78 -3.09 -13.62
N PHE A 32 3.05 -3.07 -13.20
CA PHE A 32 4.04 -4.07 -13.58
C PHE A 32 3.71 -5.47 -13.04
N ILE A 33 3.32 -5.60 -11.78
CA ILE A 33 3.02 -6.89 -11.13
C ILE A 33 1.65 -7.41 -11.58
N LEU A 34 0.62 -6.57 -11.57
CA LEU A 34 -0.76 -6.98 -11.81
C LEU A 34 -1.11 -7.05 -13.30
N LYS A 35 -0.26 -6.51 -14.19
CA LYS A 35 -0.50 -6.43 -15.64
C LYS A 35 -1.82 -5.74 -15.99
N ILE A 36 -2.15 -4.69 -15.23
CA ILE A 36 -3.34 -3.85 -15.43
C ILE A 36 -2.93 -2.39 -15.63
N LYS A 37 -3.84 -1.57 -16.15
CA LYS A 37 -3.68 -0.12 -16.20
C LYS A 37 -4.46 0.51 -15.04
N ILE A 38 -3.81 1.37 -14.27
CA ILE A 38 -4.38 2.03 -13.09
C ILE A 38 -4.88 3.42 -13.49
N ASP A 39 -6.18 3.66 -13.31
CA ASP A 39 -6.80 4.95 -13.60
C ASP A 39 -6.56 5.93 -12.46
N LYS A 40 -6.70 5.46 -11.21
CA LYS A 40 -6.50 6.27 -10.01
C LYS A 40 -5.87 5.45 -8.89
N LEU A 41 -4.87 6.04 -8.23
CA LEU A 41 -4.27 5.53 -7.00
C LEU A 41 -4.56 6.52 -5.86
N GLU A 42 -5.20 6.05 -4.81
CA GLU A 42 -5.46 6.83 -3.60
C GLU A 42 -4.63 6.25 -2.45
N ILE A 43 -3.64 7.01 -1.97
CA ILE A 43 -2.89 6.66 -0.76
C ILE A 43 -3.67 7.17 0.44
N LYS A 44 -4.05 6.28 1.36
CA LYS A 44 -4.68 6.67 2.62
C LYS A 44 -3.56 6.96 3.60
N LYS A 45 -3.47 8.21 4.08
CA LYS A 45 -2.65 8.49 5.27
C LYS A 45 -3.31 7.77 6.44
N THR A 46 -2.72 6.65 6.84
CA THR A 46 -2.91 6.07 8.16
C THR A 46 -2.29 7.06 9.14
N GLU A 47 -3.04 8.12 9.48
CA GLU A 47 -2.70 8.94 10.63
C GLU A 47 -2.53 7.97 11.79
N LEU A 48 -1.34 7.96 12.40
CA LEU A 48 -1.07 7.30 13.66
C LEU A 48 -2.15 7.78 14.64
N LEU A 49 -3.23 7.01 14.77
CA LEU A 49 -4.25 7.28 15.75
C LEU A 49 -3.56 7.16 17.11
N SER A 50 -3.28 8.30 17.73
CA SER A 50 -2.93 8.43 19.14
C SER A 50 -4.11 8.08 20.07
N GLY A 51 -5.00 7.18 19.64
CA GLY A 51 -6.24 6.85 20.32
C GLY A 51 -6.63 5.40 20.05
N ASN A 52 -6.44 4.57 21.08
CA ASN A 52 -6.94 3.21 21.24
C ASN A 52 -6.46 2.13 20.24
N VAL A 53 -5.52 1.31 20.75
CA VAL A 53 -5.00 0.04 20.19
C VAL A 53 -6.09 -1.01 19.91
N ASN A 54 -7.31 -0.85 20.44
CA ASN A 54 -8.38 -1.85 20.41
C ASN A 54 -9.37 -1.72 19.24
N ILE A 55 -9.25 -0.71 18.37
CA ILE A 55 -10.09 -0.60 17.18
C ILE A 55 -9.31 -1.15 15.98
N LYS A 56 -9.47 -2.44 15.68
CA LYS A 56 -9.00 -3.06 14.43
C LYS A 56 -9.89 -2.62 13.27
N ASP A 57 -9.79 -1.36 12.89
CA ASP A 57 -10.40 -0.90 11.66
C ASP A 57 -9.49 -1.36 10.51
N LYS A 58 -9.92 -2.39 9.77
CA LYS A 58 -9.19 -2.89 8.59
C LYS A 58 -9.19 -1.80 7.51
N ARG A 59 -8.24 -0.87 7.59
CA ARG A 59 -8.11 0.24 6.65
C ARG A 59 -6.96 -0.06 5.71
N ALA A 60 -7.28 -0.26 4.44
CA ALA A 60 -6.29 -0.41 3.38
C ALA A 60 -5.36 0.82 3.32
N ASP A 61 -4.06 0.58 3.13
CA ASP A 61 -3.05 1.64 2.99
C ASP A 61 -3.18 2.38 1.66
N ALA A 62 -3.58 1.66 0.60
CA ALA A 62 -3.83 2.25 -0.71
C ALA A 62 -5.07 1.63 -1.37
N ILE A 63 -5.73 2.43 -2.20
CA ILE A 63 -6.85 2.00 -3.03
C ILE A 63 -6.50 2.26 -4.50
N VAL A 64 -6.62 1.22 -5.31
CA VAL A 64 -6.40 1.27 -6.75
C VAL A 64 -7.74 1.15 -7.47
N HIS A 65 -8.02 2.09 -8.35
CA HIS A 65 -9.16 2.05 -9.27
C HIS A 65 -8.66 1.74 -10.69
N THR A 66 -9.27 0.73 -11.30
CA THR A 66 -8.92 0.23 -12.65
C THR A 66 -10.19 -0.23 -13.36
N GLY A 67 -10.64 0.55 -14.34
CA GLY A 67 -11.94 0.42 -14.98
C GLY A 67 -13.06 0.36 -13.94
N ASN A 68 -13.81 -0.75 -13.94
CA ASN A 68 -14.92 -0.98 -13.01
C ASN A 68 -14.50 -1.77 -11.76
N LYS A 69 -13.20 -1.95 -11.53
CA LYS A 69 -12.66 -2.71 -10.40
C LYS A 69 -11.98 -1.77 -9.40
N LYS A 70 -12.07 -2.17 -8.13
CA LYS A 70 -11.39 -1.53 -7.01
C LYS A 70 -10.54 -2.60 -6.32
N ILE A 71 -9.28 -2.29 -6.08
CA ILE A 71 -8.33 -3.15 -5.35
C ILE A 71 -7.90 -2.39 -4.10
N GLU A 72 -8.11 -2.99 -2.94
CA GLU A 72 -7.65 -2.49 -1.66
C GLU A 72 -6.32 -3.18 -1.31
N ILE A 73 -5.31 -2.37 -1.02
CA ILE A 73 -3.95 -2.84 -0.75
C ILE A 73 -3.64 -2.59 0.73
N GLU A 74 -3.27 -3.66 1.42
CA GLU A 74 -2.67 -3.64 2.74
C GLU A 74 -1.19 -4.00 2.61
N ILE A 75 -0.32 -3.16 3.17
CA ILE A 75 1.11 -3.38 3.21
C ILE A 75 1.46 -3.82 4.63
N ASN A 76 2.08 -4.99 4.75
CA ASN A 76 2.52 -5.51 6.05
C ASN A 76 3.54 -4.57 6.70
N SER A 77 3.51 -4.52 8.03
CA SER A 77 4.45 -3.74 8.86
C SER A 77 5.45 -4.68 9.51
#